data_AF-A0A5D4TN42-F1
#
_entry.id   AF-A0A5D4TN42-F1
#
_cell.length_a   1.000
_cell.length_b   1.000
_cell.length_c   1.000
_cell.angle_alpha   90.00
_cell.angle_beta   90.00
_cell.angle_gamma   90.00
#
_symmetry.space_group_name_H-M   'P 1'
#
loop_
_entity.id
_entity.type
_entity.pdbx_description
1 polymer ?
#
loop_
_entity_poly.entity_id
_entity_poly.type
_entity_poly.pdbx_seq_one_letter_code
_entity_poly.pdbx_strand_id
1 'polypeptide(L)' 'MELKVGDKAPDFKLSSTRKEKISLSDYEGKKNVLLAFYPLNFTPG' A
#
# COMPACT_ATOMS: atom_id res chain seq x y z
N MET A 1 -14.34 -6.94 6.77
CA MET A 1 -14.95 -5.60 6.79
C MET A 1 -14.38 -4.83 5.61
N GLU A 2 -15.23 -4.21 4.82
CA GLU A 2 -14.84 -3.37 3.69
C GLU A 2 -14.48 -1.97 4.20
N LEU A 3 -13.38 -1.40 3.70
CA LEU A 3 -12.95 -0.04 4.07
C LEU A 3 -13.88 0.99 3.41
N LYS A 4 -14.20 2.06 4.14
CA LYS A 4 -15.01 3.17 3.67
C LYS A 4 -14.20 4.46 3.62
N VAL A 5 -14.70 5.43 2.86
CA VAL A 5 -14.10 6.77 2.82
C VAL A 5 -14.17 7.39 4.21
N GLY A 6 -13.04 7.93 4.67
CA GLY A 6 -12.89 8.50 6.01
C GLY A 6 -12.30 7.53 7.04
N ASP A 7 -12.30 6.23 6.77
CA ASP A 7 -11.63 5.26 7.65
C ASP A 7 -10.12 5.50 7.63
N LYS A 8 -9.48 5.34 8.79
CA LYS A 8 -8.02 5.31 8.85
C LYS A 8 -7.52 4.08 8.09
N ALA A 9 -6.66 4.31 7.09
CA ALA A 9 -6.04 3.23 6.34
C ALA A 9 -5.26 2.30 7.30
N PRO A 10 -5.47 0.97 7.24
CA PRO A 10 -4.71 0.02 8.04
C PRO A 10 -3.22 0.10 7.71
N ASP A 11 -2.37 0.15 8.73
CA ASP A 11 -0.93 0.08 8.49
C ASP A 11 -0.53 -1.32 8.02
N PHE A 12 0.48 -1.36 7.17
CA PHE A 12 1.10 -2.60 6.70
C PHE A 12 2.59 -2.39 6.60
N LYS A 13 3.36 -3.47 6.68
CA LYS A 13 4.80 -3.46 6.46
C LYS A 13 5.19 -4.57 5.51
N LEU A 14 5.63 -4.21 4.31
CA LEU A 14 5.91 -5.14 3.22
C LEU A 14 7.32 -4.93 2.67
N SER A 15 7.90 -5.99 2.11
CA SER A 15 9.17 -5.91 1.40
C SER A 15 8.94 -5.30 0.01
N SER A 16 9.76 -4.32 -0.36
CA SER A 16 9.76 -3.75 -1.71
C SER A 16 10.69 -4.53 -2.65
N THR A 17 10.60 -4.23 -3.95
CA THR A 17 11.52 -4.77 -4.97
C THR A 17 12.98 -4.37 -4.74
N ARG A 18 13.22 -3.35 -3.92
CA ARG A 18 14.56 -2.87 -3.52
C ARG A 18 15.09 -3.54 -2.25
N LYS A 19 14.40 -4.56 -1.71
CA LYS A 19 14.74 -5.29 -0.47
C LYS A 19 14.69 -4.45 0.81
N GLU A 20 14.13 -3.27 0.75
CA GLU A 20 13.76 -2.47 1.92
C GLU A 20 12.38 -2.88 2.44
N LYS A 21 12.17 -2.74 3.75
CA LYS A 21 10.82 -2.86 4.34
C LYS A 21 10.18 -1.48 4.34
N ILE A 22 9.01 -1.38 3.75
CA ILE A 22 8.22 -0.14 3.67
C ILE A 22 6.96 -0.32 4.50
N SER A 23 6.64 0.69 5.31
CA SER A 23 5.40 0.78 6.07
C SER A 23 4.51 1.90 5.52
N LEU A 24 3.18 1.75 5.60
CA LEU A 24 2.28 2.85 5.18
C LEU A 24 2.50 4.09 6.07
N SER A 25 2.70 3.86 7.36
CA SER A 25 3.00 4.88 8.37
C SER A 25 4.28 5.69 8.08
N ASP A 26 5.22 5.19 7.27
CA ASP A 26 6.43 5.93 6.90
C ASP A 26 6.11 7.24 6.12
N TYR A 27 4.94 7.31 5.49
CA TYR A 27 4.46 8.42 4.66
C TYR A 27 3.40 9.30 5.34
N GLU A 28 2.91 8.93 6.52
CA GLU A 28 1.86 9.67 7.24
C GLU A 28 2.30 11.12 7.49
N GLY A 29 1.45 12.09 7.11
CA GLY A 29 1.73 13.53 7.23
C GLY A 29 2.78 14.09 6.27
N LYS A 30 3.41 13.25 5.43
CA LYS A 30 4.46 13.69 4.49
C LYS A 30 3.97 13.79 3.06
N LYS A 31 3.19 12.80 2.60
CA LYS A 31 2.73 12.68 1.21
C LYS A 31 1.40 11.94 1.14
N ASN A 32 0.61 12.25 0.10
CA ASN A 32 -0.51 11.40 -0.28
C ASN A 32 0.02 10.09 -0.89
N VAL A 33 -0.65 8.98 -0.59
CA VAL A 33 -0.25 7.63 -1.04
C VAL A 33 -1.40 7.01 -1.84
N LEU A 34 -1.10 6.51 -3.03
CA LEU A 34 -2.02 5.71 -3.84
C LEU A 34 -1.63 4.23 -3.70
N LEU A 35 -2.58 3.38 -3.32
CA LEU A 35 -2.40 1.93 -3.26
C LEU A 35 -3.06 1.28 -4.49
N ALA A 36 -2.25 0.67 -5.36
CA ALA A 36 -2.73 -0.07 -6.52
C ALA A 36 -2.48 -1.57 -6.29
N PHE A 37 -3.55 -2.31 -6.04
CA PHE A 37 -3.52 -3.77 -5.91
C PHE A 37 -3.77 -4.39 -7.28
N TYR A 38 -2.91 -5.31 -7.70
CA TYR A 38 -3.06 -6.07 -8.95
C TYR A 38 -2.74 -7.55 -8.70
N PRO A 39 -3.31 -8.48 -9.50
CA PRO A 39 -3.26 -9.91 -9.18
C PRO A 39 -1.86 -10.52 -9.32
N LEU A 40 -1.22 -10.34 -10.48
CA LEU A 40 0.06 -10.96 -10.78
C LEU A 40 0.78 -10.25 -11.94
N ASN A 41 2.11 -10.26 -11.90
CA ASN A 41 2.95 -9.81 -13.00
C ASN A 41 2.84 -10.74 -14.22
N PHE A 42 3.03 -10.18 -15.43
CA PHE A 42 3.13 -10.93 -16.70
C PHE A 42 1.88 -11.77 -17.06
N THR A 43 0.69 -11.29 -16.72
CA THR A 43 -0.58 -11.91 -17.10
C THR A 43 -1.30 -11.07 -18.16
N PRO A 44 -1.93 -11.67 -19.19
CA PRO A 44 -2.91 -10.96 -20.00
C PRO A 44 -4.08 -10.60 -19.09
N GLY A 45 -4.38 -9.31 -19.00
CA GLY A 45 -5.52 -8.79 -18.23
C GLY A 45 -6.86 -9.08 -18.90
#